data_AF-A0A397EVR5-F1
#
_entry.id   AF-A0A397EVR5-F1
#
_cell.length_a   1.000
_cell.length_b   1.000
_cell.length_c   1.000
_cell.angle_alpha   90.00
_cell.angle_beta   90.00
_cell.angle_gamma   90.00
#
_symmetry.space_group_name_H-M   'P 1'
#
loop_
_entity.id
_entity.type
_entity.pdbx_description
1 polymer ?
#
loop_
_entity_poly.entity_id
_entity_poly.type
_entity_poly.pdbx_seq_one_letter_code
_entity_poly.pdbx_strand_id
1 'polypeptide(L)'
;VVDYLTRFSGLTAEDLDPTRSRHAVVSLKTAYMKLRYLVDAGCLFVGHGLHKDFRIVNLFIIDTVELYQQPNMRKIALRFLCAYLLKTEIQLDTHDSIEDARAALRLHNKYIELVAANDFDKTLVEIYSAGRHCRWKIADLE
;
A
#
# COMPACT_ATOMS: atom_id res chain seq x y z
N VAL A 1 -21.58 11.37 -7.08
CA VAL A 1 -20.52 11.32 -6.04
C VAL A 1 -20.70 12.54 -5.16
N VAL A 2 -20.73 12.39 -3.83
CA VAL A 2 -20.91 13.52 -2.89
C VAL A 2 -19.56 14.16 -2.52
N ASP A 3 -18.51 13.35 -2.36
CA ASP A 3 -17.12 13.78 -2.14
C ASP A 3 -16.17 12.80 -2.84
N TYR A 4 -15.15 13.32 -3.53
CA TYR A 4 -14.14 12.54 -4.25
C TYR A 4 -12.93 12.19 -3.37
N LEU A 5 -12.77 12.86 -2.21
CA LEU A 5 -11.65 12.68 -1.30
C LEU A 5 -10.28 12.78 -2.00
N THR A 6 -10.15 13.69 -2.98
CA THR A 6 -9.02 13.78 -3.92
C THR A 6 -7.64 13.73 -3.26
N ARG A 7 -7.50 14.35 -2.08
CA ARG A 7 -6.25 14.30 -1.31
C ARG A 7 -5.81 12.87 -0.97
N PHE A 8 -6.74 11.98 -0.69
CA PHE A 8 -6.50 10.59 -0.29
C PHE A 8 -6.71 9.57 -1.41
N SER A 9 -7.56 9.89 -2.39
CA SER A 9 -7.90 8.98 -3.49
C SER A 9 -7.14 9.25 -4.80
N GLY A 10 -6.63 10.47 -4.98
CA GLY A 10 -6.12 10.96 -6.27
C GLY A 10 -7.21 11.23 -7.32
N LEU A 11 -8.49 11.01 -7.00
CA LEU A 11 -9.58 11.10 -7.95
C LEU A 11 -10.14 12.52 -8.05
N THR A 12 -10.38 12.96 -9.28
CA THR A 12 -11.12 14.17 -9.62
C THR A 12 -12.48 13.82 -10.25
N ALA A 13 -13.33 14.82 -10.43
CA ALA A 13 -14.61 14.62 -11.11
C ALA A 13 -14.44 14.15 -12.57
N GLU A 14 -13.37 14.58 -13.24
CA GLU A 14 -13.11 14.23 -14.64
C GLU A 14 -12.68 12.76 -14.81
N ASP A 15 -12.02 12.19 -13.81
CA ASP A 15 -11.55 10.80 -13.86
C ASP A 15 -12.71 9.80 -13.94
N LEU A 16 -13.91 10.18 -13.49
CA LEU A 16 -15.12 9.35 -13.52
C LEU A 16 -16.05 9.64 -14.71
N ASP A 17 -15.73 10.61 -15.57
CA ASP A 17 -16.49 10.92 -16.78
C ASP A 17 -15.97 10.09 -17.96
N PRO A 18 -16.74 9.13 -18.50
CA PRO A 18 -16.28 8.28 -19.60
C PRO A 18 -15.90 9.03 -20.88
N THR A 19 -16.37 10.28 -21.06
CA THR A 19 -16.10 11.09 -22.25
C THR A 19 -14.86 11.97 -22.12
N ARG A 20 -14.42 12.24 -20.88
CA ARG A 20 -13.32 13.17 -20.58
C ARG A 20 -12.14 12.50 -19.88
N SER A 21 -12.37 11.38 -19.22
CA SER A 21 -11.36 10.68 -18.45
C SER A 21 -10.22 10.21 -19.33
N ARG A 22 -9.00 10.47 -18.87
CA ARG A 22 -7.77 9.88 -19.43
C ARG A 22 -7.60 8.41 -19.06
N HIS A 23 -8.43 7.89 -18.16
CA HIS A 23 -8.38 6.53 -17.66
C HIS A 23 -9.46 5.66 -18.29
N ALA A 24 -9.27 4.34 -18.26
CA ALA A 24 -10.27 3.39 -18.71
C ALA A 24 -11.40 3.27 -17.67
N VAL A 25 -12.40 4.16 -17.75
CA VAL A 25 -13.60 4.08 -16.92
C VAL A 25 -14.43 2.88 -17.33
N VAL A 26 -14.58 1.91 -16.42
CA VAL A 26 -15.31 0.66 -16.66
C VAL A 26 -16.41 0.47 -15.64
N SER A 27 -17.39 -0.38 -15.96
CA SER A 27 -18.40 -0.78 -14.98
C SER A 27 -17.78 -1.53 -13.80
N LEU A 28 -18.43 -1.45 -12.63
CA LEU A 28 -18.04 -2.22 -11.45
C LEU A 28 -17.96 -3.74 -11.75
N LYS A 29 -18.91 -4.26 -12.53
CA LYS A 29 -18.91 -5.68 -12.95
C LYS A 29 -17.65 -6.03 -13.74
N THR A 30 -17.24 -5.17 -14.67
CA THR A 30 -16.02 -5.39 -15.46
C THR A 30 -14.78 -5.37 -14.59
N ALA A 31 -14.66 -4.41 -13.67
CA ALA A 31 -13.53 -4.34 -12.73
C ALA A 31 -13.47 -5.59 -11.82
N TYR A 32 -14.62 -6.00 -11.28
CA TYR A 32 -14.72 -7.20 -10.44
C TYR A 32 -14.33 -8.46 -11.21
N MET A 33 -14.80 -8.65 -12.44
CA MET A 33 -14.48 -9.84 -13.24
C MET A 33 -12.98 -9.94 -13.55
N LYS A 34 -12.28 -8.81 -13.73
CA LYS A 34 -10.81 -8.81 -13.89
C LYS A 34 -10.11 -9.31 -12.62
N LEU A 35 -10.51 -8.80 -11.45
CA LEU A 35 -9.98 -9.27 -10.18
C LEU A 35 -10.29 -10.75 -9.98
N ARG A 36 -11.53 -11.17 -10.23
CA ARG A 36 -11.97 -12.56 -10.07
C ARG A 36 -11.17 -13.51 -10.95
N TYR A 37 -10.94 -13.15 -12.20
CA TYR A 37 -10.09 -13.93 -13.11
C TYR A 37 -8.68 -14.17 -12.53
N LEU A 38 -8.06 -13.13 -11.95
CA LEU A 38 -6.74 -13.26 -11.31
C LEU A 38 -6.78 -14.19 -10.08
N VAL A 39 -7.87 -14.17 -9.30
CA VAL A 39 -8.08 -15.14 -8.20
C VAL A 39 -8.16 -16.56 -8.73
N ASP A 40 -9.02 -16.79 -9.73
CA ASP A 40 -9.25 -18.12 -10.28
C ASP A 40 -7.97 -18.66 -10.96
N ALA A 41 -7.10 -17.77 -11.47
CA ALA A 41 -5.77 -18.10 -11.99
C ALA A 41 -4.71 -18.36 -10.89
N GLY A 42 -5.06 -18.24 -9.61
CA GLY A 42 -4.17 -18.48 -8.48
C GLY A 42 -3.15 -17.38 -8.22
N CYS A 43 -3.40 -16.15 -8.69
CA CYS A 43 -2.50 -15.02 -8.40
C CYS A 43 -2.51 -14.65 -6.92
N LEU A 44 -1.33 -14.34 -6.39
CA LEU A 44 -1.16 -13.73 -5.07
C LEU A 44 -1.22 -12.21 -5.19
N PHE A 45 -1.98 -11.58 -4.32
CA PHE A 45 -2.11 -10.13 -4.27
C PHE A 45 -1.24 -9.57 -3.16
N VAL A 46 -0.48 -8.52 -3.46
CA VAL A 46 0.37 -7.82 -2.50
C VAL A 46 -0.13 -6.39 -2.38
N GLY A 47 -0.19 -5.85 -1.17
CA GLY A 47 -0.50 -4.44 -0.96
C GLY A 47 -0.26 -3.97 0.46
N HIS A 48 -0.87 -2.84 0.83
CA HIS A 48 -0.67 -2.22 2.13
C HIS A 48 -1.99 -1.70 2.72
N GLY A 49 -2.43 -2.26 3.84
CA GLY A 49 -3.66 -1.86 4.53
C GLY A 49 -4.95 -2.31 3.83
N LEU A 50 -4.87 -3.34 2.99
CA LEU A 50 -5.92 -3.78 2.08
C LEU A 50 -7.01 -4.65 2.72
N HIS A 51 -6.82 -5.04 3.99
CA HIS A 51 -7.79 -5.88 4.69
C HIS A 51 -9.20 -5.27 4.65
N LYS A 52 -9.37 -3.95 4.75
CA LYS A 52 -10.70 -3.34 4.72
C LYS A 52 -11.32 -3.36 3.32
N ASP A 53 -10.52 -3.07 2.30
CA ASP A 53 -10.97 -2.91 0.92
C ASP A 53 -11.46 -4.22 0.31
N PHE A 54 -10.80 -5.33 0.65
CA PHE A 54 -11.09 -6.65 0.04
C PHE A 54 -11.79 -7.63 0.98
N ARG A 55 -12.27 -7.16 2.14
CA ARG A 55 -13.08 -7.96 3.08
C ARG A 55 -14.25 -8.68 2.40
N ILE A 56 -14.82 -8.09 1.38
CA ILE A 56 -15.99 -8.60 0.65
C ILE A 56 -15.59 -9.56 -0.48
N VAL A 57 -14.34 -9.49 -0.96
CA VAL A 57 -13.92 -10.15 -2.22
C VAL A 57 -13.26 -11.51 -1.99
N ASN A 58 -13.11 -11.98 -0.73
CA ASN A 58 -12.44 -13.25 -0.38
C ASN A 58 -11.09 -13.44 -1.10
N LEU A 59 -10.33 -12.35 -1.20
CA LEU A 59 -9.00 -12.34 -1.79
C LEU A 59 -7.98 -12.73 -0.73
N PHE A 60 -7.08 -13.64 -1.08
CA PHE A 60 -5.88 -13.86 -0.28
C PHE A 60 -4.86 -12.77 -0.62
N ILE A 61 -4.51 -11.95 0.37
CA ILE A 61 -3.65 -10.79 0.21
C ILE A 61 -2.49 -10.89 1.19
N ILE A 62 -1.28 -10.73 0.66
CA ILE A 62 -0.08 -10.48 1.44
C ILE A 62 -0.05 -8.99 1.77
N ASP A 63 -0.51 -8.65 2.97
CA ASP A 63 -0.60 -7.26 3.41
C ASP A 63 0.70 -6.83 4.11
N THR A 64 1.46 -5.96 3.45
CA THR A 64 2.72 -5.42 3.99
C THR A 64 2.52 -4.65 5.29
N VAL A 65 1.33 -4.10 5.56
CA VAL A 65 1.10 -3.46 6.87
C VAL A 65 1.14 -4.46 8.00
N GLU A 66 0.72 -5.70 7.74
CA GLU A 66 0.72 -6.79 8.72
C GLU A 66 2.11 -7.43 8.83
N LEU A 67 2.82 -7.57 7.70
CA LEU A 67 4.22 -8.04 7.70
C LEU A 67 5.10 -7.17 8.60
N TYR A 68 4.98 -5.85 8.52
CA TYR A 68 5.78 -4.90 9.30
C TYR A 68 5.13 -4.46 10.62
N GLN A 69 4.09 -5.17 11.09
CA GLN A 69 3.46 -4.85 12.37
C GLN A 69 3.95 -5.80 13.49
N GLN A 70 4.49 -5.22 14.57
CA GLN A 70 4.72 -5.98 15.79
C GLN A 70 3.38 -6.29 16.49
N PRO A 71 3.22 -7.47 17.14
CA PRO A 71 2.01 -7.82 17.86
C PRO A 71 1.58 -6.72 18.84
N ASN A 72 0.30 -6.31 18.76
CA ASN A 72 -0.30 -5.26 19.59
C ASN A 72 0.32 -3.85 19.44
N MET A 73 1.20 -3.64 18.46
CA MET A 73 1.77 -2.33 18.17
C MET A 73 0.99 -1.63 17.04
N ARG A 74 1.23 -0.33 16.87
CA ARG A 74 0.59 0.43 15.78
C ARG A 74 0.97 -0.10 14.41
N LYS A 75 0.05 0.00 13.46
CA LYS A 75 0.33 -0.15 12.03
C LYS A 75 1.21 1.01 11.54
N ILE A 76 2.19 0.70 10.68
CA ILE A 76 3.14 1.66 10.14
C ILE A 76 2.68 2.09 8.75
N ALA A 77 2.70 3.39 8.47
CA ALA A 77 2.24 3.92 7.19
C ALA A 77 3.20 3.55 6.05
N LEU A 78 2.65 3.29 4.86
CA LEU A 78 3.41 2.96 3.65
C LEU A 78 4.56 3.95 3.38
N ARG A 79 4.26 5.25 3.40
CA ARG A 79 5.24 6.32 3.21
C ARG A 79 6.43 6.26 4.18
N PHE A 80 6.17 5.88 5.43
CA PHE A 80 7.21 5.80 6.45
C PHE A 80 8.12 4.60 6.20
N LEU A 81 7.53 3.44 5.88
CA LEU A 81 8.30 2.25 5.52
C LEU A 81 9.15 2.49 4.26
N CYS A 82 8.59 3.16 3.25
CA CYS A 82 9.33 3.51 2.02
C CYS A 82 10.50 4.45 2.30
N ALA A 83 10.27 5.51 3.08
CA ALA A 83 11.33 6.43 3.47
C ALA A 83 12.43 5.71 4.26
N TYR A 84 12.05 4.88 5.24
CA TYR A 84 13.02 4.20 6.11
C TYR A 84 13.81 3.10 5.39
N LEU A 85 13.13 2.16 4.73
CA LEU A 85 13.73 0.96 4.15
C LEU A 85 14.21 1.14 2.72
N LEU A 86 13.45 1.87 1.91
CA LEU A 86 13.71 2.03 0.48
C LEU A 86 14.40 3.36 0.15
N LYS A 87 14.59 4.23 1.15
CA LYS A 87 15.15 5.59 1.00
C LYS A 87 14.45 6.37 -0.13
N THR A 88 13.14 6.17 -0.24
CA THR A 88 12.29 6.78 -1.28
C THR A 88 11.10 7.44 -0.63
N GLU A 89 10.82 8.69 -1.00
CA GLU A 89 9.57 9.38 -0.66
C GLU A 89 8.51 9.11 -1.73
N ILE A 90 7.26 8.92 -1.30
CA ILE A 90 6.09 8.67 -2.14
C ILE A 90 4.93 9.54 -1.66
N GLN A 91 3.87 9.68 -2.45
CA GLN A 91 2.67 10.46 -2.10
C GLN A 91 2.99 11.94 -1.78
N LEU A 92 3.90 12.56 -2.54
CA LEU A 92 4.35 13.94 -2.29
C LEU A 92 3.22 14.96 -2.46
N ASP A 93 2.38 14.80 -3.50
CA ASP A 93 1.27 15.69 -3.79
C ASP A 93 -0.08 15.04 -3.43
N THR A 94 -0.52 14.12 -4.28
CA THR A 94 -1.76 13.35 -4.14
C THR A 94 -1.44 11.86 -4.20
N HIS A 95 -2.34 11.03 -3.67
CA HIS A 95 -2.17 9.58 -3.74
C HIS A 95 -2.30 9.10 -5.19
N ASP A 96 -1.36 8.28 -5.63
CA ASP A 96 -1.43 7.53 -6.89
C ASP A 96 -1.44 6.02 -6.57
N SER A 97 -2.53 5.36 -6.93
CA SER A 97 -2.70 3.91 -6.72
C SER A 97 -1.59 3.06 -7.39
N ILE A 98 -1.01 3.52 -8.50
CA ILE A 98 0.06 2.83 -9.21
C ILE A 98 1.38 2.97 -8.44
N GLU A 99 1.68 4.17 -7.93
CA GLU A 99 2.83 4.42 -7.08
C GLU A 99 2.74 3.57 -5.80
N ASP A 100 1.59 3.61 -5.13
CA ASP A 100 1.33 2.90 -3.88
C ASP A 100 1.44 1.38 -4.06
N ALA A 101 0.88 0.82 -5.15
CA ALA A 101 0.97 -0.61 -5.45
C ALA A 101 2.42 -1.06 -5.71
N ARG A 102 3.20 -0.26 -6.45
CA ARG A 102 4.62 -0.54 -6.70
C ARG A 102 5.44 -0.44 -5.42
N ALA A 103 5.16 0.56 -4.58
CA ALA A 103 5.82 0.73 -3.30
C ALA A 103 5.56 -0.46 -2.35
N ALA A 104 4.32 -0.91 -2.25
CA ALA A 104 3.97 -2.10 -1.47
C ALA A 104 4.68 -3.36 -1.98
N LEU A 105 4.75 -3.56 -3.31
CA LEU A 105 5.50 -4.68 -3.89
C LEU A 105 7.01 -4.61 -3.57
N ARG A 106 7.61 -3.42 -3.66
CA ARG A 106 9.03 -3.22 -3.28
C ARG A 106 9.27 -3.52 -1.80
N LEU A 107 8.35 -3.13 -0.91
CA LEU A 107 8.45 -3.47 0.51
C LEU A 107 8.31 -4.96 0.76
N HIS A 108 7.38 -5.64 0.08
CA HIS A 108 7.28 -7.10 0.17
C HIS A 108 8.57 -7.78 -0.28
N ASN A 109 9.17 -7.35 -1.39
CA ASN A 109 10.45 -7.92 -1.83
C ASN A 109 11.55 -7.64 -0.81
N LYS A 110 11.57 -6.44 -0.21
CA LYS A 110 12.53 -6.11 0.85
C LYS A 110 12.34 -6.99 2.10
N TYR A 111 11.10 -7.31 2.46
CA TYR A 111 10.79 -8.26 3.52
C TYR A 111 11.40 -9.64 3.23
N ILE A 112 11.20 -10.17 2.01
CA ILE A 112 11.77 -11.46 1.60
C ILE A 112 13.30 -11.46 1.70
N GLU A 113 13.97 -10.39 1.25
CA GLU A 113 15.43 -10.23 1.40
C GLU A 113 15.88 -10.27 2.85
N LEU A 114 15.21 -9.52 3.74
CA LEU A 114 15.55 -9.44 5.16
C LEU A 114 15.33 -10.78 5.88
N VAL A 115 14.25 -11.49 5.54
CA VAL A 115 13.98 -12.83 6.09
C VAL A 115 15.04 -13.83 5.63
N ALA A 116 15.39 -13.83 4.33
CA ALA A 116 16.44 -14.70 3.81
C ALA A 116 17.82 -14.42 4.46
N ALA A 117 18.08 -13.18 4.86
CA ALA A 117 19.27 -12.78 5.59
C ALA A 117 19.20 -12.99 7.12
N ASN A 118 18.08 -13.47 7.66
CA ASN A 118 17.80 -13.55 9.11
C ASN A 118 17.95 -12.20 9.84
N ASP A 119 17.67 -11.08 9.17
CA ASP A 119 17.84 -9.72 9.72
C ASP A 119 16.49 -9.00 9.93
N PHE A 120 15.38 -9.65 9.59
CA PHE A 120 14.05 -9.03 9.63
C PHE A 120 13.65 -8.57 11.04
N ASP A 121 13.75 -9.43 12.05
CA ASP A 121 13.30 -9.11 13.42
C ASP A 121 14.08 -7.93 14.01
N LYS A 122 15.40 -7.91 13.77
CA LYS A 122 16.27 -6.80 14.20
C LYS A 122 15.86 -5.50 13.49
N THR A 123 15.73 -5.54 12.16
CA THR A 123 15.29 -4.39 11.37
C THR A 123 13.92 -3.88 11.83
N LEU A 124 12.98 -4.78 12.15
CA LEU A 124 11.65 -4.40 12.62
C LEU A 124 11.72 -3.62 13.96
N VAL A 125 12.55 -4.08 14.90
CA VAL A 125 12.80 -3.35 16.16
C VAL A 125 13.39 -1.96 15.89
N GLU A 126 14.33 -1.86 14.95
CA GLU A 126 14.96 -0.58 14.56
C GLU A 126 13.94 0.39 13.94
N ILE A 127 13.06 -0.08 13.04
CA ILE A 127 11.97 0.73 12.46
C ILE A 127 11.10 1.33 13.58
N TYR A 128 10.67 0.51 14.54
CA TYR A 128 9.83 0.99 15.65
C TYR A 128 10.58 1.92 16.59
N SER A 129 11.89 1.70 16.80
CA SER A 129 12.74 2.60 17.58
C SER A 129 12.86 3.97 16.93
N ALA A 130 13.22 4.00 15.64
CA ALA A 130 13.28 5.22 14.84
C ALA A 130 11.92 5.93 14.80
N GLY A 131 10.84 5.19 14.54
CA GLY A 131 9.48 5.71 14.53
C GLY A 131 9.07 6.36 15.86
N ARG A 132 9.48 5.80 17.01
CA ARG A 132 9.25 6.45 18.31
C ARG A 132 10.08 7.72 18.48
N HIS A 133 11.35 7.70 18.07
CA HIS A 133 12.26 8.84 18.17
C HIS A 133 11.78 10.04 17.33
N CYS A 134 11.46 9.81 16.06
CA CYS A 134 10.95 10.83 15.14
C CYS A 134 9.44 11.08 15.25
N ARG A 135 8.77 10.46 16.23
CA ARG A 135 7.31 10.51 16.40
C ARG A 135 6.54 10.16 15.11
N TRP A 136 7.11 9.26 14.30
CA TRP A 136 6.57 8.79 13.02
C TRP A 136 6.42 9.88 11.96
N LYS A 137 7.18 10.96 12.07
CA LYS A 137 7.29 12.00 11.05
C LYS A 137 8.51 11.74 10.18
N ILE A 138 8.31 11.74 8.86
CA ILE A 138 9.38 11.48 7.89
C ILE A 138 10.42 12.60 7.91
N ALA A 139 9.98 13.86 8.09
CA ALA A 139 10.88 15.01 8.17
C ALA A 139 11.88 14.95 9.34
N ASP A 140 11.58 14.15 10.37
CA ASP A 140 12.41 13.99 11.57
C ASP A 140 13.21 12.66 11.52
N LEU A 141 13.27 12.02 10.34
CA LEU A 141 13.97 10.77 10.10
C LEU A 141 15.40 11.07 9.63
N GLU A 142 16.33 11.28 10.57
CA GLU A 142 17.77 11.43 10.29
C GLU A 142 18.47 10.08 10.11
#